data_AF-A0A944J3H0-F1
#
_entry.id   AF-A0A944J3H0-F1
#
_cell.length_a   1.000
_cell.length_b   1.000
_cell.length_c   1.000
_cell.angle_alpha   90.00
_cell.angle_beta   90.00
_cell.angle_gamma   90.00
#
_symmetry.space_group_name_H-M   'P 1'
#
loop_
_entity.id
_entity.type
_entity.pdbx_description
1 polymer ?
#
loop_
_entity_poly.entity_id
_entity_poly.type
_entity_poly.pdbx_seq_one_letter_code
_entity_poly.pdbx_strand_id
1 'polypeptide(L)'
;MYTTPFLLGAGQAFPPLPFTTGAFDRLLTANFYGLLRPDERAVFLAEARRISGELIVVDLRSDSDVHEEKRELRTVGSARYSIFRRRFTPQSLRRELGGEVLYEGR
;
A
#
# COMPACT_ATOMS: atom_id res chain seq x y z
N MET A 1 26.17 9.30 16.30
CA MET A 1 25.64 7.99 16.71
C MET A 1 24.15 8.19 16.98
N TYR A 2 23.30 8.08 15.96
CA TYR A 2 21.85 8.21 16.12
C TYR A 2 21.25 6.81 16.17
N THR A 3 21.05 6.30 17.38
CA THR A 3 20.29 5.08 17.62
C THR A 3 18.83 5.47 17.72
N THR A 4 18.11 5.43 16.60
CA THR A 4 16.65 5.52 16.62
C THR A 4 16.13 4.19 17.19
N PRO A 5 15.42 4.18 18.32
CA PRO A 5 14.93 2.93 18.88
C PRO A 5 13.81 2.39 17.99
N PHE A 6 14.00 1.19 17.45
CA PHE A 6 12.89 0.36 16.94
C PHE A 6 12.04 -0.04 18.14
N LEU A 7 11.05 0.78 18.47
CA LEU A 7 10.01 0.42 19.42
C LEU A 7 9.10 -0.61 18.77
N LEU A 8 9.24 -1.86 19.19
CA LEU A 8 8.21 -2.89 19.08
C LEU A 8 7.03 -2.47 19.96
N GLY A 9 6.05 -1.76 19.40
CA GLY A 9 4.84 -1.33 20.09
C GLY A 9 3.76 -0.89 19.10
N ALA A 10 2.56 -1.47 19.22
CA ALA A 10 1.28 -1.08 18.62
C ALA A 10 1.30 -0.41 17.23
N GLY A 11 0.98 -1.21 16.18
CA GLY A 11 0.43 -0.74 14.90
C GLY A 11 1.03 0.55 14.35
N GLN A 12 2.26 0.49 13.86
CA GLN A 12 2.97 1.64 13.30
C GLN A 12 2.15 2.27 12.17
N ALA A 13 1.58 3.45 12.41
CA ALA A 13 0.79 4.18 11.42
C ALA A 13 1.68 4.56 10.23
N PHE A 14 1.09 4.63 9.03
CA PHE A 14 1.78 5.15 7.85
C PHE A 14 2.31 6.57 8.17
N PRO A 15 3.64 6.81 8.12
CA PRO A 15 4.20 8.09 8.52
C PRO A 15 3.87 9.17 7.48
N PRO A 16 3.81 10.45 7.88
CA PRO A 16 3.68 11.53 6.92
C PRO A 16 4.86 11.52 5.94
N LEU A 17 4.57 11.77 4.67
CA LEU A 17 5.59 11.84 3.63
C LEU A 17 6.35 13.18 3.75
N PRO A 18 7.69 13.18 3.68
CA PRO A 18 8.52 14.37 3.90
C PRO A 18 8.56 15.28 2.66
N PHE A 19 7.42 15.49 2.02
CA PHE A 19 7.26 16.32 0.83
C PHE A 19 6.23 17.40 1.10
N THR A 20 6.38 18.56 0.47
CA THR A 20 5.39 19.63 0.51
C THR A 20 4.12 19.23 -0.28
N THR A 21 3.04 19.96 -0.06
CA THR A 21 1.82 19.80 -0.87
C THR A 21 2.12 20.10 -2.34
N GLY A 22 1.60 19.27 -3.25
CA GLY A 22 1.81 19.41 -4.69
C GLY A 22 3.27 19.32 -5.14
N ALA A 23 4.13 18.63 -4.38
CA ALA A 23 5.54 18.47 -4.72
C ALA A 23 5.77 17.70 -6.03
N PHE A 24 4.78 16.90 -6.47
CA PHE A 24 4.86 16.08 -7.67
C PHE A 24 3.60 16.23 -8.51
N ASP A 25 3.73 16.10 -9.83
CA ASP A 25 2.56 15.97 -10.70
C ASP A 25 1.89 14.61 -10.50
N ARG A 26 2.70 13.54 -10.35
CA ARG A 26 2.26 12.15 -10.29
C ARG A 26 3.05 11.34 -9.27
N LEU A 27 2.34 10.50 -8.50
CA LEU A 27 2.89 9.48 -7.63
C LEU A 27 2.63 8.09 -8.21
N LEU A 28 3.66 7.25 -8.26
CA LEU A 28 3.54 5.83 -8.60
C LEU A 28 3.90 4.97 -7.40
N THR A 29 3.10 3.93 -7.16
CA THR A 29 3.41 2.88 -6.19
C THR A 29 3.29 1.51 -6.84
N ALA A 30 4.17 0.58 -6.46
CA ALA A 30 4.23 -0.76 -7.03
C ALA A 30 4.37 -1.82 -5.93
N ASN A 31 3.47 -2.82 -5.92
CA ASN A 31 3.46 -3.96 -4.99
C ASN A 31 3.44 -3.56 -3.50
N PHE A 32 2.85 -2.42 -3.20
CA PHE A 32 2.87 -1.80 -1.88
C PHE A 32 1.47 -1.55 -1.32
N TYR A 33 0.54 -1.07 -2.16
CA TYR A 33 -0.80 -0.66 -1.72
C TYR A 33 -1.58 -1.80 -1.05
N GLY A 34 -1.49 -3.01 -1.59
CA GLY A 34 -2.09 -4.23 -1.07
C GLY A 34 -1.46 -4.74 0.23
N LEU A 35 -0.36 -4.15 0.70
CA LEU A 35 0.24 -4.48 1.99
C LEU A 35 -0.25 -3.56 3.12
N LEU A 36 -0.90 -2.45 2.78
CA LEU A 36 -1.39 -1.48 3.75
C LEU A 36 -2.62 -1.99 4.48
N ARG A 37 -2.56 -1.96 5.81
CA ARG A 37 -3.71 -2.19 6.69
C ARG A 37 -4.77 -1.10 6.47
N PRO A 38 -6.04 -1.35 6.85
CA PRO A 38 -7.12 -0.39 6.62
C PRO A 38 -6.85 1.04 7.15
N ASP A 39 -6.21 1.15 8.31
CA ASP A 39 -5.79 2.41 8.94
C ASP A 39 -4.64 3.08 8.17
N GLU A 40 -3.62 2.33 7.80
CA GLU A 40 -2.47 2.83 7.02
C GLU A 40 -2.88 3.31 5.63
N ARG A 41 -3.83 2.60 5.00
CA ARG A 41 -4.33 2.90 3.67
C ARG A 41 -5.01 4.26 3.60
N ALA A 42 -5.84 4.60 4.58
CA ALA A 42 -6.52 5.89 4.63
C ALA A 42 -5.50 7.04 4.70
N VAL A 43 -4.46 6.88 5.53
CA VAL A 43 -3.39 7.87 5.67
C VAL A 43 -2.54 7.96 4.40
N PHE A 44 -2.16 6.84 3.79
CA PHE A 44 -1.44 6.82 2.51
C PHE A 44 -2.20 7.56 1.41
N LEU A 45 -3.50 7.31 1.26
CA LEU A 45 -4.32 7.98 0.24
C LEU A 45 -4.45 9.48 0.50
N ALA A 46 -4.53 9.90 1.77
CA ALA A 46 -4.53 11.32 2.13
C ALA A 46 -3.19 11.99 1.77
N GLU A 47 -2.08 11.35 2.10
CA GLU A 47 -0.74 11.85 1.76
C GLU A 47 -0.49 11.88 0.26
N ALA A 48 -0.87 10.83 -0.47
CA ALA A 48 -0.76 10.76 -1.93
C ALA A 48 -1.50 11.93 -2.61
N ARG A 49 -2.74 12.20 -2.19
CA ARG A 49 -3.53 13.34 -2.67
C ARG A 49 -2.92 14.68 -2.29
N ARG A 50 -2.26 14.77 -1.13
CA ARG A 50 -1.59 15.99 -0.68
C ARG A 50 -0.38 16.31 -1.55
N ILE A 51 0.46 15.32 -1.84
CA ILE A 51 1.75 15.55 -2.50
C ILE A 51 1.67 15.50 -4.03
N SER A 52 0.59 14.94 -4.59
CA SER A 52 0.45 14.75 -6.04
C SER A 52 -0.97 14.90 -6.56
N GLY A 53 -1.09 15.35 -7.82
CA GLY A 53 -2.37 15.46 -8.53
C GLY A 53 -2.87 14.13 -9.11
N GLU A 54 -1.98 13.16 -9.31
CA GLU A 54 -2.30 11.86 -9.89
C GLU A 54 -1.62 10.72 -9.14
N LEU A 55 -2.36 9.63 -8.88
CA LEU A 55 -1.85 8.42 -8.25
C LEU A 55 -1.99 7.22 -9.20
N ILE A 56 -0.87 6.57 -9.49
CA ILE A 56 -0.82 5.29 -10.20
C ILE A 56 -0.49 4.18 -9.20
N VAL A 57 -1.35 3.17 -9.14
CA VAL A 57 -1.15 1.97 -8.32
C VAL A 57 -0.94 0.77 -9.22
N VAL A 58 0.22 0.13 -9.07
CA VAL A 58 0.51 -1.18 -9.64
C VAL A 58 0.54 -2.19 -8.50
N ASP A 59 -0.26 -3.24 -8.59
CA ASP A 59 -0.31 -4.26 -7.54
C ASP A 59 -0.52 -5.66 -8.11
N LEU A 60 -0.38 -6.65 -7.23
CA LEU A 60 -0.55 -8.05 -7.55
C LEU A 60 -2.04 -8.36 -7.75
N ARG A 61 -2.35 -8.82 -8.96
CA ARG A 61 -3.66 -9.39 -9.28
C ARG A 61 -3.91 -10.67 -8.47
N SER A 62 -5.16 -10.89 -8.11
CA SER A 62 -5.60 -12.14 -7.49
C SER A 62 -5.60 -13.31 -8.48
N ASP A 63 -4.99 -14.44 -8.09
CA ASP A 63 -4.95 -15.67 -8.88
C ASP A 63 -6.34 -16.32 -9.03
N SER A 64 -7.21 -16.12 -8.03
CA SER A 64 -8.57 -16.68 -7.96
C SER A 64 -9.61 -15.80 -8.62
N ASP A 65 -9.22 -14.65 -9.19
CA ASP A 65 -10.10 -13.58 -9.65
C ASP A 65 -11.12 -13.12 -8.58
N VAL A 66 -10.77 -13.29 -7.30
CA VAL A 66 -11.53 -12.83 -6.15
C VAL A 66 -10.68 -11.84 -5.35
N HIS A 67 -11.31 -10.77 -4.84
CA HIS A 67 -10.63 -9.88 -3.91
C HIS A 67 -10.37 -10.61 -2.59
N GLU A 68 -9.10 -10.72 -2.21
CA GLU A 68 -8.69 -11.43 -1.00
C GLU A 68 -8.03 -10.45 -0.03
N GLU A 69 -8.27 -10.67 1.25
CA GLU A 69 -7.60 -10.00 2.35
C GLU A 69 -7.23 -11.04 3.42
N LYS A 70 -5.94 -11.15 3.74
CA LYS A 70 -5.44 -12.13 4.70
C LYS A 70 -4.18 -11.67 5.41
N ARG A 71 -3.92 -12.29 6.56
CA ARG A 71 -2.60 -12.28 7.18
C ARG A 71 -1.80 -13.47 6.67
N GLU A 72 -0.55 -13.23 6.31
CA GLU A 72 0.40 -14.29 5.93
C GLU A 72 1.60 -14.25 6.88
N LEU A 73 2.11 -15.42 7.26
CA LEU A 73 3.36 -15.52 7.99
C LEU A 73 4.50 -15.69 6.97
N ARG A 74 5.47 -14.78 7.02
CA ARG A 74 6.68 -14.83 6.19
C ARG A 74 7.89 -15.11 7.05
N THR A 75 8.71 -16.05 6.60
CA THR A 75 9.99 -16.37 7.24
C THR A 75 11.10 -15.70 6.45
N VAL A 76 11.91 -14.89 7.12
CA VAL A 76 13.08 -14.23 6.54
C VAL A 76 14.27 -14.55 7.44
N GLY A 77 15.20 -15.38 6.94
CA GLY A 77 16.22 -15.99 7.78
C GLY A 77 15.57 -16.86 8.87
N SER A 78 15.92 -16.62 10.14
CA SER A 78 15.32 -17.30 11.30
C SER A 78 14.09 -16.59 11.86
N ALA A 79 13.77 -15.37 11.39
CA ALA A 79 12.68 -14.55 11.92
C ALA A 79 11.37 -14.80 11.17
N ARG A 80 10.24 -14.70 11.90
CA ARG A 80 8.89 -14.83 11.35
C ARG A 80 8.12 -13.52 11.51
N TYR A 81 7.51 -13.04 10.44
CA TYR A 81 6.78 -11.79 10.38
C TYR A 81 5.36 -12.04 9.87
N SER A 82 4.35 -11.50 10.58
CA SER A 82 2.99 -11.46 10.04
C SER A 82 2.86 -10.25 9.15
N ILE A 83 2.59 -10.47 7.88
CA ILE A 83 2.26 -9.42 6.92
C ILE A 83 0.76 -9.42 6.67
N PHE A 84 0.22 -8.23 6.41
CA PHE A 84 -1.10 -8.08 5.84
C PHE A 84 -0.96 -8.11 4.31
N ARG A 85 -1.86 -8.82 3.64
CA ARG A 85 -1.87 -8.91 2.18
C ARG A 85 -3.30 -8.84 1.67
N ARG A 86 -3.49 -7.94 0.73
CA ARG A 86 -4.66 -7.85 -0.12
C ARG A 86 -4.26 -8.18 -1.55
N ARG A 87 -5.13 -8.88 -2.25
CA ARG A 87 -5.03 -9.10 -3.70
C ARG A 87 -6.28 -8.57 -4.35
N PHE A 88 -6.12 -7.86 -5.45
CA PHE A 88 -7.23 -7.21 -6.11
C PHE A 88 -7.61 -7.92 -7.41
N THR A 89 -8.89 -7.88 -7.73
CA THR A 89 -9.31 -7.95 -9.12
C THR A 89 -9.21 -6.55 -9.72
N PRO A 90 -9.10 -6.41 -11.05
CA PRO A 90 -9.10 -5.08 -11.68
C PRO A 90 -10.30 -4.23 -11.23
N GLN A 91 -11.49 -4.84 -11.14
CA GLN A 91 -12.73 -4.15 -10.77
C GLN A 91 -12.79 -3.81 -9.27
N SER A 92 -12.18 -4.61 -8.38
CA SER A 92 -12.14 -4.27 -6.96
C SER A 92 -11.19 -3.10 -6.69
N LEU A 93 -10.01 -3.08 -7.32
CA LEU A 93 -9.07 -1.96 -7.20
C LEU A 93 -9.67 -0.67 -7.78
N ARG A 94 -10.31 -0.76 -8.96
CA ARG A 94 -10.99 0.37 -9.60
C ARG A 94 -12.06 0.99 -8.70
N ARG A 95 -12.91 0.15 -8.10
CA ARG A 95 -13.98 0.61 -7.18
C ARG A 95 -13.42 1.29 -5.93
N GLU A 96 -12.28 0.81 -5.43
CA GLU A 96 -11.66 1.37 -4.25
C GLU A 96 -11.00 2.73 -4.51
N LEU A 97 -10.26 2.86 -5.61
CA LEU A 97 -9.51 4.08 -5.92
C LEU A 97 -10.34 5.14 -6.67
N GLY A 98 -11.43 4.74 -7.33
CA GLY A 98 -12.29 5.65 -8.09
C GLY A 98 -11.68 6.13 -9.40
N GLY A 99 -10.76 5.36 -10.00
CA GLY A 99 -10.04 5.71 -11.23
C GLY A 99 -10.32 4.76 -12.41
N GLU A 100 -9.36 4.69 -13.33
CA GLU A 100 -9.41 3.86 -14.53
C GLU A 100 -8.43 2.68 -14.43
N VAL A 101 -8.79 1.56 -15.07
CA VAL A 101 -7.88 0.41 -15.17
C VAL A 101 -7.03 0.58 -16.41
N LEU A 102 -5.72 0.73 -16.22
CA LEU A 102 -4.76 0.90 -17.32
C LEU A 102 -4.19 -0.42 -17.83
N TYR A 103 -4.12 -1.45 -16.97
CA TYR A 103 -3.52 -2.75 -17.28
C TYR A 103 -4.04 -3.84 -16.32
N GLU A 104 -4.33 -5.04 -16.81
CA GLU A 104 -4.94 -6.14 -16.04
C GLU A 104 -4.05 -7.40 -15.89
N GLY A 105 -2.78 -7.32 -16.30
CA GLY A 105 -1.91 -8.49 -16.37
C GLY A 105 -2.23 -9.40 -17.56
N ARG A 106 -1.45 -10.48 -17.71
CA ARG A 106 -1.71 -11.58 -18.63
C ARG A 106 -1.91 -12.86 -17.85
#